data_AF-A0A846UQ07-F1
#
_entry.id   AF-A0A846UQ07-F1
#
_cell.length_a   1.000
_cell.length_b   1.000
_cell.length_c   1.000
_cell.angle_alpha   90.00
_cell.angle_beta   90.00
_cell.angle_gamma   90.00
#
_symmetry.space_group_name_H-M   'P 1'
#
loop_
_entity.id
_entity.type
_entity.pdbx_description
1 polymer ?
#
loop_
_entity_poly.entity_id
_entity_poly.type
_entity_poly.pdbx_seq_one_letter_code
_entity_poly.pdbx_strand_id
1 'polypeptide(L)'
;MKTIEVELLTDPGNNAVMRLPGRKGAGVLVQGDTLRSLLETAASVRTLAGGGSEELKAEAEALEEMLGDIYSWYELAIRDDKPFC
;
A
#
# COMPACT_ATOMS: atom_id res chain seq x y z
N MET A 1 11.73 7.69 -13.95
CA MET A 1 11.62 6.23 -13.75
C MET A 1 13.00 5.56 -13.77
N LYS A 2 13.22 4.53 -12.94
CA LYS A 2 14.44 3.68 -12.96
C LYS A 2 14.01 2.24 -13.18
N THR A 3 14.60 1.57 -14.16
CA THR A 3 14.37 0.13 -14.39
C THR A 3 15.37 -0.69 -13.58
N ILE A 4 14.87 -1.70 -12.88
CA ILE A 4 15.67 -2.67 -12.13
C ILE A 4 15.13 -4.08 -12.40
N GLU A 5 16.01 -5.07 -12.38
CA GLU A 5 15.61 -6.48 -12.37
C GLU A 5 15.27 -6.89 -10.93
N VAL A 6 14.20 -7.68 -10.76
CA VAL A 6 13.71 -8.14 -9.46
C VAL A 6 13.53 -9.65 -9.50
N GLU A 7 13.83 -10.34 -8.39
CA GLU A 7 13.54 -11.77 -8.27
C GLU A 7 12.06 -11.94 -7.95
N LEU A 8 11.30 -12.60 -8.83
CA LEU A 8 9.93 -12.99 -8.54
C LEU A 8 9.93 -14.38 -7.89
N LEU A 9 9.30 -14.50 -6.71
CA LEU A 9 9.25 -15.74 -5.93
C LEU A 9 7.93 -16.50 -6.10
N THR A 10 6.93 -15.89 -6.73
CA THR A 10 5.63 -16.47 -7.07
C THR A 10 5.29 -16.16 -8.52
N ASP A 11 4.15 -16.64 -9.01
CA ASP A 11 3.62 -16.17 -10.30
C ASP A 11 3.29 -14.66 -10.25
N PRO A 12 3.34 -13.95 -11.40
CA PRO A 12 2.92 -12.56 -11.49
C PRO A 12 1.43 -12.39 -11.14
N GLY A 13 1.08 -11.30 -10.46
CA GLY A 13 -0.29 -10.97 -10.09
C GLY A 13 -0.38 -9.89 -9.02
N ASN A 14 -1.58 -9.62 -8.53
CA ASN A 14 -1.87 -8.51 -7.62
C ASN A 14 -1.08 -8.54 -6.31
N ASN A 15 -0.66 -9.75 -5.90
CA ASN A 15 0.05 -10.04 -4.66
C ASN A 15 1.35 -10.81 -4.90
N ALA A 16 2.01 -10.58 -6.03
CA ALA A 16 3.24 -11.30 -6.34
C ALA A 16 4.31 -11.03 -5.28
N VAL A 17 5.00 -12.08 -4.82
CA VAL A 17 6.10 -11.94 -3.86
C VAL A 17 7.38 -11.74 -4.64
N MET A 18 8.11 -10.67 -4.34
CA MET A 18 9.35 -10.31 -5.04
C MET A 18 10.45 -9.89 -4.06
N ARG A 19 11.71 -10.03 -4.48
CA ARG A 19 12.86 -9.51 -3.75
C ARG A 19 13.53 -8.42 -4.56
N LEU A 20 13.56 -7.21 -4.00
CA LEU A 20 14.32 -6.09 -4.56
C LEU A 20 15.82 -6.31 -4.37
N PRO A 21 16.67 -5.91 -5.34
CA PRO A 21 18.12 -5.97 -5.20
C PRO A 21 18.61 -5.28 -3.92
N GLY A 22 19.49 -5.95 -3.18
CA GLY A 22 20.08 -5.42 -1.94
C GLY A 22 19.20 -5.53 -0.68
N ARG A 23 17.99 -6.10 -0.77
CA ARG A 23 17.13 -6.39 0.39
C ARG A 23 17.24 -7.86 0.79
N LYS A 24 17.37 -8.12 2.09
CA LYS A 24 17.37 -9.50 2.63
C LYS A 24 15.97 -10.12 2.65
N GLY A 25 14.95 -9.33 2.94
CA GLY A 25 13.55 -9.78 2.98
C GLY A 25 12.87 -9.67 1.62
N ALA A 26 12.01 -10.64 1.30
CA ALA A 26 11.06 -10.53 0.21
C ALA A 26 9.91 -9.58 0.62
N GLY A 27 9.35 -8.86 -0.34
CA GLY A 27 8.15 -8.05 -0.18
C GLY A 27 7.01 -8.61 -1.03
N VAL A 28 5.78 -8.17 -0.73
CA VAL A 28 4.61 -8.43 -1.55
C VAL A 28 4.32 -7.20 -2.40
N LEU A 29 4.04 -7.40 -3.68
CA LEU A 29 3.48 -6.35 -4.52
C LEU A 29 2.08 -6.03 -4.02
N VAL A 30 1.77 -4.75 -3.82
CA VAL A 30 0.39 -4.28 -3.60
C VAL A 30 0.06 -3.37 -4.77
N GLN A 31 -0.87 -3.81 -5.62
CA GLN A 31 -1.35 -2.98 -6.73
C GLN A 31 -2.20 -1.81 -6.23
N GLY A 32 -2.28 -0.75 -7.04
CA GLY A 32 -2.94 0.50 -6.64
C GLY A 32 -4.43 0.37 -6.32
N ASP A 33 -5.15 -0.49 -7.05
CA ASP A 33 -6.56 -0.82 -6.79
C ASP A 33 -6.74 -1.57 -5.45
N THR A 34 -5.83 -2.49 -5.17
CA THR A 34 -5.78 -3.24 -3.92
C THR A 34 -5.42 -2.33 -2.77
N LEU A 35 -4.42 -1.45 -2.92
CA LEU A 35 -4.03 -0.46 -1.93
C LEU A 35 -5.17 0.52 -1.63
N ARG A 36 -5.88 0.98 -2.66
CA ARG A 36 -7.07 1.82 -2.49
C ARG A 36 -8.16 1.10 -1.68
N SER A 37 -8.42 -0.18 -2.00
CA SER A 37 -9.41 -0.99 -1.29
C SER A 37 -9.04 -1.18 0.19
N LEU A 38 -7.75 -1.35 0.48
CA LEU A 38 -7.23 -1.42 1.86
C LEU A 38 -7.44 -0.09 2.61
N LEU A 39 -7.15 1.04 1.97
CA LEU A 39 -7.36 2.37 2.55
C LEU A 39 -8.85 2.64 2.83
N GLU A 40 -9.73 2.33 1.88
CA GLU A 40 -11.19 2.46 2.06
C GLU A 40 -11.70 1.55 3.20
N THR A 41 -11.13 0.35 3.33
CA THR A 41 -11.44 -0.56 4.44
C THR A 41 -10.96 0.01 5.78
N ALA A 42 -9.76 0.61 5.85
CA ALA A 42 -9.25 1.23 7.07
C ALA A 42 -10.09 2.43 7.52
N ALA A 43 -10.51 3.28 6.58
CA ALA A 43 -11.43 4.39 6.86
C ALA A 43 -12.79 3.90 7.41
N SER A 44 -13.29 2.78 6.86
CA SER A 44 -14.49 2.12 7.38
C SER A 44 -14.29 1.60 8.80
N VAL A 45 -13.16 0.94 9.08
CA VAL A 45 -12.81 0.46 10.42
C VAL A 45 -12.72 1.61 11.42
N ARG A 46 -12.08 2.74 11.08
CA ARG A 46 -12.04 3.93 11.94
C ARG A 46 -13.43 4.48 12.23
N THR A 47 -14.30 4.52 11.23
CA THR A 47 -15.69 4.96 11.42
C THR A 47 -16.43 4.05 12.39
N LEU A 48 -16.29 2.73 12.26
CA LEU A 48 -16.91 1.75 13.14
C LEU A 48 -16.30 1.76 14.56
N ALA A 49 -15.01 2.07 14.69
CA ALA A 49 -14.30 2.19 15.95
C ALA A 49 -14.80 3.35 16.83
N GLY A 50 -15.56 4.31 16.28
CA GLY A 50 -16.11 5.43 17.04
C GLY A 50 -16.96 5.02 18.26
N GLY A 51 -17.56 3.82 18.24
CA GLY A 51 -18.30 3.24 19.37
C GLY A 51 -17.48 2.35 20.32
N GLY A 52 -16.18 2.15 20.05
CA GLY A 52 -15.29 1.27 20.82
C GLY A 52 -14.44 1.98 21.88
N SER A 53 -13.45 1.25 22.42
CA SER A 53 -12.49 1.80 23.39
C SER A 53 -11.55 2.81 22.73
N GLU A 54 -10.89 3.64 23.55
CA GLU A 54 -9.93 4.63 23.05
C GLU A 54 -8.72 3.96 22.36
N GLU A 55 -8.29 2.80 22.83
CA GLU A 55 -7.24 2.02 22.19
C GLU A 55 -7.67 1.56 20.79
N LEU A 56 -8.91 1.09 20.61
CA LEU A 56 -9.41 0.70 19.29
C LEU A 56 -9.43 1.89 18.32
N LYS A 57 -9.86 3.05 18.80
CA LYS A 57 -9.89 4.28 17.99
C LYS A 57 -8.49 4.69 17.56
N ALA A 58 -7.53 4.67 18.49
CA ALA A 58 -6.15 5.03 18.21
C ALA A 58 -5.51 4.08 17.18
N GLU A 59 -5.70 2.76 17.33
CA GLU A 59 -5.17 1.78 16.38
C GLU A 59 -5.84 1.89 14.99
N ALA A 60 -7.14 2.16 14.94
CA ALA A 60 -7.85 2.34 13.67
C ALA A 60 -7.44 3.63 12.95
N GLU A 61 -7.20 4.73 13.68
CA GLU A 61 -6.66 5.97 13.13
C GLU A 61 -5.23 5.78 12.59
N ALA A 62 -4.36 5.13 13.37
CA ALA A 62 -3.00 4.82 12.94
C ALA A 62 -2.95 3.95 11.67
N LEU A 63 -3.87 2.99 11.53
CA LEU A 63 -3.97 2.16 10.34
C LEU A 63 -4.39 2.96 9.10
N GLU A 64 -5.41 3.83 9.23
CA GLU A 64 -5.85 4.69 8.13
C GLU A 64 -4.73 5.65 7.70
N GLU A 65 -4.05 6.28 8.65
CA GLU A 65 -2.94 7.20 8.39
C GLU A 65 -1.80 6.49 7.65
N MET A 66 -1.38 5.31 8.13
CA MET A 66 -0.31 4.53 7.50
C MET A 66 -0.63 4.17 6.05
N LEU A 67 -1.85 3.70 5.77
CA LEU A 67 -2.26 3.36 4.41
C LEU A 67 -2.45 4.60 3.54
N GLY A 68 -2.90 5.71 4.12
CA GLY A 68 -3.05 7.01 3.46
C GLY A 68 -1.72 7.58 3.00
N ASP A 69 -0.68 7.45 3.81
CA ASP A 69 0.69 7.85 3.46
C ASP A 69 1.24 7.03 2.29
N ILE A 70 1.07 5.71 2.33
CA ILE A 70 1.50 4.82 1.25
C ILE A 70 0.73 5.13 -0.04
N TYR A 71 -0.59 5.35 0.04
CA TYR A 71 -1.41 5.70 -1.12
C TYR A 71 -1.05 7.06 -1.70
N SER A 72 -0.71 8.04 -0.87
CA SER A 72 -0.24 9.36 -1.30
C SER A 72 1.08 9.26 -2.05
N TRP A 73 2.02 8.45 -1.54
CA TRP A 73 3.28 8.13 -2.23
C TRP A 73 3.05 7.45 -3.59
N TYR A 74 2.12 6.51 -3.65
CA TYR A 74 1.70 5.84 -4.89
C TYR A 74 1.13 6.84 -5.92
N GLU A 75 0.21 7.71 -5.51
CA GLU A 75 -0.41 8.73 -6.38
C GLU A 75 0.64 9.69 -6.95
N LEU A 76 1.60 10.13 -6.13
CA LEU A 76 2.70 10.98 -6.59
C LEU A 76 3.57 10.25 -7.62
N ALA A 77 3.96 9.01 -7.33
CA ALA A 77 4.81 8.21 -8.22
C ALA A 77 4.16 7.98 -9.60
N ILE A 78 2.85 7.76 -9.67
CA ILE A 78 2.12 7.56 -10.94
C ILE A 78 1.84 8.88 -11.67
N ARG A 79 1.60 9.99 -10.95
CA ARG A 79 1.43 11.31 -11.58
C ARG A 79 2.70 11.78 -12.28
N ASP A 80 3.86 11.45 -11.72
CA ASP A 80 5.17 11.74 -12.29
C ASP A 80 5.55 10.76 -13.42
N ASP A 81 4.77 9.68 -13.61
CA ASP A 81 4.90 8.70 -14.69
C ASP A 81 4.14 9.10 -15.97
N LYS A 82 3.83 10.39 -16.17
CA LYS A 82 3.16 10.84 -17.40
C LYS A 82 4.01 10.50 -18.65
N PRO A 83 3.48 9.73 -19.61
CA PRO A 83 3.99 9.81 -20.96
C PRO A 83 3.64 11.22 -21.48
N PHE A 84 4.63 11.94 -21.99
CA PHE A 84 4.37 13.17 -22.74
C PHE A 84 3.37 12.85 -23.86
N CYS A 85 2.23 13.56 -23.88
CA CYS A 85 1.35 13.63 -25.04
C CYS A 85 2.13 14.12 -26.27
#